data_AF-A0A0R2LM30-F1
#
_entry.id   AF-A0A0R2LM30-F1
#
_cell.length_a   1.000
_cell.length_b   1.000
_cell.length_c   1.000
_cell.angle_alpha   90.00
_cell.angle_beta   90.00
_cell.angle_gamma   90.00
#
_symmetry.space_group_name_H-M   'P 1'
#
loop_
_entity.id
_entity.type
_entity.pdbx_description
1 polymer ?
#
loop_
_entity_poly.entity_id
_entity_poly.type
_entity_poly.pdbx_seq_one_letter_code
_entity_poly.pdbx_strand_id
1 'polypeptide(L)'
;MINRSLNISAGIIGGFYILVDIVFRLTAWILMHSKKISYPFAFRLADNRGVFFIVVLFLSFILSLISLVALVSNLILFVRADFFLRVLFTMSGVFLPFIPGETTFSLFFEVFFIGLYVLYLYKIKHRKRDISESEFENYKQL
;
A
#
# COMPACT_ATOMS: atom_id res chain seq x y z
N MET A 1 -17.04 7.94 8.55
CA MET A 1 -15.96 7.07 9.09
C MET A 1 -15.50 6.03 8.07
N ILE A 2 -16.43 5.44 7.30
CA ILE A 2 -16.17 4.43 6.26
C ILE A 2 -15.04 4.82 5.29
N ASN A 3 -15.08 6.02 4.68
CA ASN A 3 -14.02 6.47 3.76
C ASN A 3 -12.61 6.41 4.36
N ARG A 4 -12.46 6.84 5.62
CA ARG A 4 -11.16 6.81 6.30
C ARG A 4 -10.69 5.37 6.51
N SER A 5 -11.59 4.49 6.93
CA SER A 5 -11.28 3.06 7.10
C SER A 5 -10.87 2.42 5.78
N LEU A 6 -11.57 2.72 4.67
CA LEU A 6 -11.22 2.22 3.33
C LEU A 6 -9.81 2.62 2.90
N ASN A 7 -9.43 3.88 3.08
CA ASN A 7 -8.07 4.34 2.77
C ASN A 7 -7.03 3.65 3.69
N ILE A 8 -7.32 3.48 4.98
CA ILE A 8 -6.41 2.77 5.90
C ILE A 8 -6.24 1.31 5.48
N SER A 9 -7.34 0.62 5.17
CA SER A 9 -7.33 -0.77 4.73
C SER A 9 -6.57 -0.95 3.41
N ALA A 10 -6.76 -0.05 2.44
CA ALA A 10 -5.99 -0.05 1.19
C ALA A 10 -4.48 0.01 1.46
N GLY A 11 -4.05 0.81 2.44
CA GLY A 11 -2.65 0.94 2.81
C GLY A 11 -2.08 -0.27 3.54
N ILE A 12 -2.84 -0.87 4.45
CA ILE A 12 -2.42 -2.10 5.14
C ILE A 12 -2.24 -3.23 4.13
N ILE A 13 -3.22 -3.41 3.25
CA ILE A 13 -3.19 -4.49 2.25
C ILE A 13 -2.09 -4.23 1.22
N GLY A 14 -1.89 -2.98 0.80
CA GLY A 14 -0.79 -2.60 -0.09
C GLY A 14 0.57 -2.82 0.55
N GLY A 15 0.73 -2.48 1.82
CA GLY A 15 1.95 -2.77 2.57
C GLY A 15 2.24 -4.27 2.69
N PHE A 16 1.19 -5.08 2.94
CA PHE A 16 1.33 -6.53 2.99
C PHE A 16 1.69 -7.14 1.62
N TYR A 17 1.06 -6.65 0.55
CA TYR A 17 1.42 -7.00 -0.82
C TYR A 17 2.91 -6.75 -1.13
N ILE A 18 3.40 -5.54 -0.82
CA ILE A 18 4.80 -5.16 -1.05
C ILE A 18 5.73 -6.05 -0.23
N LEU A 19 5.39 -6.34 1.03
CA LEU A 19 6.21 -7.18 1.89
C LEU A 19 6.34 -8.61 1.34
N VAL A 20 5.23 -9.21 0.90
CA VAL A 20 5.24 -10.54 0.29
C VAL A 20 6.10 -10.55 -0.98
N ASP A 21 5.97 -9.53 -1.81
CA ASP A 21 6.71 -9.41 -3.07
C ASP A 21 8.23 -9.21 -2.83
N ILE A 22 8.62 -8.40 -1.83
CA ILE A 22 10.01 -8.26 -1.40
C ILE A 22 10.58 -9.59 -0.90
N VAL A 23 9.84 -10.32 -0.05
CA VAL A 23 10.27 -11.63 0.47
C VAL A 23 10.48 -12.62 -0.67
N PHE A 24 9.57 -12.63 -1.65
CA PHE A 24 9.69 -13.48 -2.83
C PHE A 24 10.93 -13.13 -3.66
N ARG A 25 11.12 -11.85 -4.01
CA ARG A 25 12.30 -11.38 -4.76
C ARG A 25 13.60 -11.66 -4.03
N LEU A 26 13.64 -11.50 -2.71
CA LEU A 26 14.80 -11.82 -1.89
C LEU A 26 15.12 -13.32 -1.93
N THR A 27 14.09 -14.17 -1.82
CA THR A 27 14.25 -15.63 -1.90
C THR A 27 14.81 -16.06 -3.25
N ALA A 28 14.25 -15.53 -4.34
CA ALA A 28 14.74 -15.78 -5.69
C ALA A 28 16.19 -15.29 -5.87
N TRP A 29 16.53 -14.11 -5.35
CA TRP A 29 17.88 -13.54 -5.41
C TRP A 29 18.91 -14.38 -4.65
N ILE A 30 18.57 -14.84 -3.44
CA ILE A 30 19.41 -15.75 -2.63
C ILE A 30 19.67 -17.05 -3.38
N LEU A 31 18.63 -17.66 -3.96
CA LEU A 31 18.75 -18.90 -4.74
C LEU A 31 19.65 -18.71 -5.97
N MET A 32 19.49 -17.59 -6.67
CA MET A 32 20.29 -17.23 -7.84
C MET A 32 21.78 -17.13 -7.49
N HIS A 33 22.13 -16.44 -6.39
CA HIS A 33 23.52 -16.26 -5.95
C HIS A 33 24.11 -17.52 -5.32
N SER A 34 23.33 -18.25 -4.52
CA SER A 34 23.82 -19.40 -3.75
C SER A 34 24.03 -20.63 -4.64
N LYS A 35 23.13 -20.85 -5.62
CA LYS A 35 23.19 -22.01 -6.52
C LYS A 35 23.73 -21.68 -7.91
N LYS A 36 24.09 -20.41 -8.18
CA LYS A 36 24.53 -19.92 -9.51
C LYS A 36 23.58 -20.35 -10.64
N ILE A 37 22.28 -20.33 -10.37
CA ILE A 37 21.23 -20.69 -11.32
C ILE A 37 20.66 -19.44 -11.99
N SER A 38 20.04 -19.60 -13.15
CA SER A 38 19.38 -18.49 -13.85
C SER A 38 18.12 -18.02 -13.11
N TYR A 39 17.75 -16.74 -13.27
CA TYR A 39 16.58 -16.14 -12.63
C TYR A 39 15.26 -16.90 -12.87
N PRO A 40 14.92 -17.38 -14.09
CA PRO A 40 13.68 -18.14 -14.31
C PRO A 40 13.63 -19.45 -13.52
N PHE A 41 14.78 -20.09 -13.32
CA PHE A 41 14.86 -21.33 -12.53
C PHE A 41 14.79 -21.04 -11.03
N ALA A 42 15.44 -19.97 -10.56
CA ALA A 42 15.33 -19.50 -9.19
C ALA A 42 13.89 -19.10 -8.82
N PHE A 43 13.18 -18.44 -9.74
CA PHE A 43 11.78 -18.07 -9.60
C PHE A 43 10.89 -19.30 -9.40
N ARG A 44 11.03 -20.32 -10.25
CA ARG A 44 10.26 -21.58 -10.13
C ARG A 44 10.58 -22.35 -8.85
N LEU A 45 11.83 -22.30 -8.38
CA LEU A 45 12.20 -22.92 -7.10
C LEU A 45 11.66 -22.14 -5.90
N ALA A 46 11.70 -20.81 -5.96
CA ALA A 46 11.16 -19.94 -4.92
C ALA A 46 9.63 -20.09 -4.80
N ASP A 47 8.95 -20.21 -5.93
CA ASP A 47 7.51 -20.45 -6.01
C ASP A 47 7.18 -21.95 -5.87
N ASN A 48 7.51 -22.51 -4.71
CA ASN A 48 7.25 -23.91 -4.38
C ASN A 48 5.75 -24.21 -4.49
N ARG A 49 5.36 -25.00 -5.51
CA ARG A 49 3.96 -25.37 -5.83
C ARG A 49 3.02 -24.19 -6.13
N GLY A 50 3.53 -23.03 -6.56
CA GLY A 50 2.68 -21.90 -6.95
C GLY A 50 2.04 -21.13 -5.79
N VAL A 51 2.51 -21.36 -4.55
CA VAL A 51 1.92 -20.74 -3.35
C VAL A 51 2.11 -19.22 -3.37
N PHE A 52 3.30 -18.73 -3.72
CA PHE A 52 3.56 -17.29 -3.80
C PHE A 52 2.72 -16.67 -4.92
N PHE A 53 2.63 -17.33 -6.06
CA PHE A 53 1.80 -16.87 -7.16
C PHE A 53 0.33 -16.69 -6.74
N ILE A 54 -0.26 -17.67 -6.06
CA ILE A 54 -1.65 -17.59 -5.59
C ILE A 54 -1.83 -16.46 -4.57
N VAL A 55 -0.93 -16.34 -3.60
CA VAL A 55 -1.01 -15.30 -2.57
C VAL A 55 -0.89 -13.90 -3.18
N VAL A 56 0.08 -13.69 -4.07
CA VAL A 56 0.27 -12.41 -4.77
C VAL A 56 -0.96 -12.09 -5.62
N LEU A 57 -1.49 -13.06 -6.37
CA LEU A 57 -2.69 -12.85 -7.20
C LEU A 57 -3.92 -12.47 -6.35
N PHE A 58 -4.12 -13.14 -5.22
CA PHE A 58 -5.21 -12.82 -4.30
C PHE A 58 -5.06 -11.42 -3.69
N LEU A 59 -3.85 -11.06 -3.24
CA LEU A 59 -3.57 -9.74 -2.70
C LEU A 59 -3.73 -8.64 -3.76
N SER A 60 -3.29 -8.87 -4.99
CA SER A 60 -3.49 -7.96 -6.12
C SER A 60 -4.96 -7.65 -6.35
N PHE A 61 -5.80 -8.70 -6.36
CA PHE A 61 -7.24 -8.55 -6.57
C PHE A 61 -7.89 -7.74 -5.43
N ILE A 62 -7.61 -8.10 -4.18
CA ILE A 62 -8.18 -7.41 -3.02
C ILE A 62 -7.69 -5.97 -2.92
N LEU A 63 -6.39 -5.73 -3.14
CA LEU A 63 -5.81 -4.39 -3.09
C LEU A 63 -6.45 -3.49 -4.14
N SER A 64 -6.55 -3.96 -5.38
CA SER A 64 -7.13 -3.19 -6.47
C SER A 64 -8.61 -2.89 -6.20
N LEU A 65 -9.37 -3.88 -5.74
CA LEU A 65 -10.79 -3.71 -5.42
C LEU A 65 -11.00 -2.70 -4.28
N ILE A 66 -10.28 -2.83 -3.16
CA ILE A 66 -10.43 -1.92 -2.02
C ILE A 66 -9.95 -0.51 -2.37
N SER A 67 -8.85 -0.40 -3.11
CA SER A 67 -8.31 0.88 -3.56
C SER A 67 -9.27 1.59 -4.52
N LEU A 68 -9.94 0.84 -5.41
CA LEU A 68 -10.95 1.37 -6.31
C LEU A 68 -12.17 1.88 -5.54
N VAL A 69 -12.69 1.09 -4.59
CA VAL A 69 -13.83 1.50 -3.75
C VAL A 69 -13.45 2.73 -2.90
N ALA A 70 -12.23 2.77 -2.37
CA ALA A 70 -11.70 3.91 -1.63
C ALA A 70 -11.58 5.16 -2.52
N LEU A 71 -11.11 5.01 -3.76
CA LEU A 71 -11.01 6.07 -4.75
C LEU A 71 -12.39 6.65 -5.09
N VAL A 72 -13.35 5.81 -5.45
CA VAL A 72 -14.74 6.26 -5.73
C VAL A 72 -15.31 6.99 -4.50
N SER A 73 -15.10 6.46 -3.30
CA SER A 73 -15.51 7.11 -2.06
C SER A 73 -14.83 8.47 -1.85
N ASN A 74 -13.55 8.60 -2.21
CA ASN A 74 -12.81 9.85 -2.12
C ASN A 74 -13.36 10.90 -3.11
N LEU A 75 -13.69 10.49 -4.34
CA LEU A 75 -14.27 11.35 -5.37
C LEU A 75 -15.65 11.89 -4.97
N ILE A 76 -16.51 11.03 -4.39
CA ILE A 76 -17.81 11.46 -3.86
C ILE A 76 -17.63 12.46 -2.71
N LEU A 77 -16.59 12.30 -1.89
CA LEU A 77 -16.29 13.12 -0.71
C LEU A 77 -15.15 14.12 -0.96
N PHE A 78 -15.22 14.83 -2.09
CA PHE A 78 -14.14 15.73 -2.54
C PHE A 78 -13.89 16.92 -1.61
N VAL A 79 -14.92 17.40 -0.89
CA VAL A 79 -14.83 18.54 0.05
C VAL A 79 -13.99 18.22 1.29
N ARG A 80 -13.75 16.93 1.57
CA ARG A 80 -12.94 16.53 2.73
C ARG A 80 -11.47 16.87 2.48
N ALA A 81 -10.81 17.28 3.55
CA ALA A 81 -9.39 17.63 3.49
C ALA A 81 -8.49 16.51 2.96
N ASP A 82 -7.31 16.92 2.50
CA ASP A 82 -6.30 16.04 1.91
C ASP A 82 -6.85 15.20 0.75
N PHE A 83 -7.82 15.76 0.01
CA PHE A 83 -8.46 15.11 -1.13
C PHE A 83 -7.43 14.59 -2.14
N PHE A 84 -6.51 15.45 -2.58
CA PHE A 84 -5.47 15.07 -3.53
C PHE A 84 -4.57 13.94 -3.02
N LEU A 85 -4.17 14.00 -1.74
CA LEU A 85 -3.38 12.93 -1.13
C LEU A 85 -4.14 11.61 -1.13
N ARG A 86 -5.41 11.61 -0.72
CA ARG A 86 -6.26 10.42 -0.70
C ARG A 86 -6.47 9.84 -2.10
N VAL A 87 -6.76 10.69 -3.08
CA VAL A 87 -6.93 10.28 -4.49
C VAL A 87 -5.64 9.68 -5.03
N LEU A 88 -4.51 10.39 -4.92
CA LEU A 88 -3.21 9.93 -5.41
C LEU A 88 -2.80 8.61 -4.77
N PHE A 89 -2.99 8.48 -3.45
CA PHE A 89 -2.74 7.26 -2.70
C PHE A 89 -3.62 6.10 -3.19
N THR A 90 -4.94 6.29 -3.26
CA THR A 90 -5.83 5.20 -3.73
C THR A 90 -5.62 4.85 -5.20
N MET A 91 -5.31 5.82 -6.05
CA MET A 91 -4.89 5.56 -7.44
C MET A 91 -3.62 4.72 -7.48
N SER A 92 -2.59 5.07 -6.70
CA SER A 92 -1.37 4.27 -6.64
C SER A 92 -1.65 2.85 -6.15
N GLY A 93 -2.57 2.64 -5.21
CA GLY A 93 -2.99 1.31 -4.75
C GLY A 93 -3.71 0.49 -5.83
N VAL A 94 -4.51 1.13 -6.69
CA VAL A 94 -5.12 0.44 -7.85
C VAL A 94 -4.05 -0.03 -8.82
N PHE A 95 -3.05 0.79 -9.11
CA PHE A 95 -2.03 0.48 -10.12
C PHE A 95 -0.87 -0.38 -9.61
N LEU A 96 -0.62 -0.41 -8.31
CA LEU A 96 0.50 -1.12 -7.68
C LEU A 96 0.65 -2.57 -8.19
N PRO A 97 -0.42 -3.39 -8.28
CA PRO A 97 -0.30 -4.77 -8.74
C PRO A 97 0.02 -4.96 -10.22
N PHE A 98 -0.15 -3.92 -11.04
CA PHE A 98 0.00 -3.99 -12.49
C PHE A 98 1.39 -3.56 -12.96
N ILE A 99 2.26 -3.16 -12.03
CA ILE A 99 3.62 -2.73 -12.36
C ILE A 99 4.55 -3.97 -12.36
N PRO A 100 5.37 -4.17 -13.40
CA PRO A 100 6.24 -5.34 -13.48
C PRO A 100 7.30 -5.34 -12.36
N GLY A 101 7.26 -6.37 -11.51
CA GLY A 101 8.10 -6.50 -10.32
C GLY A 101 9.61 -6.63 -10.57
N GLU A 102 10.01 -6.93 -11.81
CA GLU A 102 11.41 -7.11 -12.23
C GLU A 102 12.12 -5.78 -12.54
N THR A 103 11.38 -4.68 -12.62
CA THR A 103 11.91 -3.37 -13.00
C THR A 103 12.28 -2.56 -11.77
N THR A 104 13.37 -1.77 -11.85
CA THR A 104 13.69 -0.77 -10.80
C THR A 104 12.54 0.21 -10.56
N PHE A 105 11.72 0.43 -11.59
CA PHE A 105 10.50 1.24 -11.52
C PHE A 105 9.46 0.67 -10.54
N SER A 106 9.31 -0.65 -10.42
CA SER A 106 8.45 -1.28 -9.41
C SER A 106 8.88 -0.89 -8.00
N LEU A 107 10.17 -0.96 -7.70
CA LEU A 107 10.68 -0.59 -6.37
C LEU A 107 10.44 0.90 -6.06
N PHE A 108 10.69 1.79 -7.03
CA PHE A 108 10.35 3.21 -6.88
C PHE A 108 8.87 3.44 -6.60
N PHE A 109 7.99 2.71 -7.30
CA PHE A 109 6.55 2.85 -7.13
C PHE A 109 6.05 2.29 -5.79
N GLU A 110 6.66 1.20 -5.30
CA GLU A 110 6.40 0.63 -3.97
C GLU A 110 6.78 1.62 -2.86
N VAL A 111 7.98 2.22 -2.95
CA VAL A 111 8.43 3.25 -2.01
C VAL A 111 7.53 4.48 -2.06
N PHE A 112 7.13 4.89 -3.26
CA PHE A 112 6.17 5.99 -3.44
C PHE A 112 4.83 5.69 -2.77
N PHE A 113 4.26 4.49 -2.99
CA PHE A 113 3.02 4.06 -2.34
C PHE A 113 3.13 4.07 -0.81
N ILE A 114 4.20 3.50 -0.25
CA ILE A 114 4.46 3.48 1.19
C ILE A 114 4.62 4.91 1.72
N GLY A 115 5.34 5.77 1.00
CA GLY A 115 5.51 7.18 1.36
C GLY A 115 4.18 7.92 1.45
N LEU A 116 3.29 7.73 0.48
CA LEU A 116 1.93 8.29 0.51
C LEU A 116 1.13 7.76 1.70
N TYR A 117 1.23 6.46 2.00
CA TYR A 117 0.53 5.86 3.12
C TYR A 117 0.99 6.42 4.47
N VAL A 118 2.31 6.53 4.69
CA VAL A 118 2.88 7.11 5.91
C VAL A 118 2.48 8.58 6.05
N LEU A 119 2.55 9.36 4.96
CA LEU A 119 2.11 10.75 4.95
C LEU A 119 0.62 10.88 5.30
N TYR A 120 -0.22 9.99 4.78
CA TYR A 120 -1.64 9.94 5.10
C TYR A 120 -1.90 9.63 6.58
N LEU A 121 -1.21 8.64 7.15
CA LEU A 121 -1.30 8.32 8.58
C LEU A 121 -0.83 9.49 9.46
N TYR A 122 0.26 10.16 9.08
CA TYR A 122 0.79 11.32 9.78
C TYR A 122 -0.24 12.45 9.86
N LYS A 123 -0.83 12.83 8.71
CA LYS A 123 -1.87 13.88 8.67
C LYS A 123 -3.11 13.53 9.47
N ILE A 124 -3.52 12.26 9.43
CA ILE A 124 -4.63 11.77 10.25
C ILE A 124 -4.34 11.93 11.75
N LYS A 125 -3.12 11.62 12.18
CA LYS A 125 -2.71 11.69 13.60
C LYS A 125 -2.65 13.14 14.07
N HIS A 126 -2.05 14.04 13.29
CA HIS A 126 -1.94 15.46 13.64
C HIS A 126 -3.31 16.13 13.76
N ARG A 127 -4.22 15.91 12.80
CA ARG A 127 -5.57 16.47 12.88
C ARG A 127 -6.33 16.07 14.15
N LYS A 128 -6.15 14.83 14.62
CA LYS A 128 -6.78 14.39 15.88
C LYS A 128 -6.23 15.16 17.09
N ARG A 129 -4.95 15.52 17.04
CA ARG A 129 -4.27 16.26 18.09
C ARG A 129 -4.73 17.72 18.12
N ASP A 130 -4.82 18.37 16.96
CA ASP A 130 -5.27 19.77 16.87
C ASP A 130 -6.70 19.96 17.40
N ILE A 131 -7.60 19.02 17.08
CA ILE A 131 -8.98 19.04 17.60
C ILE A 131 -8.99 18.83 19.12
N SER A 132 -8.23 17.86 19.62
CA SER A 132 -8.12 17.57 21.05
C SER A 132 -7.53 18.74 21.86
N GLU A 133 -6.52 19.44 21.34
CA GLU A 133 -5.91 20.60 22.00
C GLU A 133 -6.88 21.79 21.99
N SER A 134 -7.63 22.01 20.91
CA SER A 134 -8.66 23.06 20.83
C SER A 134 -9.85 22.84 21.78
N GLU A 135 -10.26 21.59 21.98
CA GLU A 135 -11.31 21.25 22.96
C GLU A 135 -10.79 21.50 24.38
N PHE A 136 -9.54 21.10 24.67
CA PHE A 136 -8.92 21.29 25.98
C PHE A 136 -8.70 22.78 26.34
N GLU A 137 -8.38 23.63 25.36
CA GLU A 137 -8.32 25.08 25.58
C GLU A 137 -9.68 25.71 25.86
N ASN A 138 -10.74 25.27 25.17
CA ASN A 138 -12.11 25.73 25.45
C ASN A 138 -12.55 25.39 26.89
N TYR A 139 -12.14 24.24 27.44
CA TYR A 139 -12.41 23.89 28.84
C TYR A 139 -11.63 24.73 29.86
N LYS A 140 -10.53 25.37 29.48
CA LYS A 140 -9.74 26.25 30.35
C LYS A 140 -10.30 27.68 30.44
N GLN A 141 -11.17 28.06 29.50
CA GLN A 141 -11.78 29.39 29.42
C GLN A 141 -13.17 29.47 30.08
N LEU A 142 -13.66 28.35 30.61
CA LEU A 142 -14.86 28.23 31.46
C LEU A 142 -14.45 28.13 32.94
#